data_AF-A0A5K3F0T1-F1
#
_entry.id   AF-A0A5K3F0T1-F1
#
_cell.length_a   1.000
_cell.length_b   1.000
_cell.length_c   1.000
_cell.angle_alpha   90.00
_cell.angle_beta   90.00
_cell.angle_gamma   90.00
#
_symmetry.space_group_name_H-M   'P 1'
#
loop_
_entity.id
_entity.type
_entity.pdbx_description
1 polymer ?
#
loop_
_entity_poly.entity_id
_entity_poly.type
_entity_poly.pdbx_seq_one_letter_code
_entity_poly.pdbx_strand_id
1 'polypeptide(L)'
;MASVRQDTATHNMICLLREWDRSPKEKRRRLLQDFIDQHWNRSGPELELELAQMASLFLARICVWVKLTYMNGVCLTEQLQVLYIFLSAAGSHNFLTEFLENGGVLCLQELCILPNAKEIDKYWALRVLSCVANGGTRYKETICECYGIRAVAECMAKSNSEQTQEAARSVLELLAEGNPRFRDQVYKGFIAVLPCDSAKAQQLALQSIRILQAGNPVANRALIDRINCIMESLHLSVQAAAVELVRSLMQCDIADDILQALVGLLHPQREIELGKLFNESTRALSDSSSDESDVEAKESTVGEKKIKMKMKQEAGAGAEEEVDEVDTMGYGVMVAKPSKSAHRREGRPKRSVRYSSGSRGSRSSSPTKTRSQHKVPGEGAATKAAPKDLDKQDKRRKAAEEQAVQLPTPVFVQQASAARCIRILIEDSADLAKKLLKFGALSGLLYAMGNLEYPDSQRQASLALKVCPCYCRCCCCCRCLFYYCLVVE
;
A
#
# COMPACT_ATOMS: atom_id res chain seq x y z
N MET A 1 13.35 -39.18 -46.93
CA MET A 1 14.03 -38.12 -46.15
C MET A 1 13.29 -37.72 -44.87
N ALA A 2 11.96 -37.55 -44.88
CA ALA A 2 11.21 -37.17 -43.67
C ALA A 2 11.45 -38.11 -42.47
N SER A 3 11.31 -39.44 -42.65
CA SER A 3 11.60 -40.46 -41.62
C SER A 3 12.95 -40.23 -40.95
N VAL A 4 14.05 -40.21 -41.72
CA VAL A 4 15.42 -40.09 -41.19
C VAL A 4 15.62 -38.84 -40.32
N ARG A 5 14.96 -37.72 -40.64
CA ARG A 5 14.98 -36.51 -39.80
C ARG A 5 14.23 -36.71 -38.49
N GLN A 6 13.06 -37.37 -38.54
CA GLN A 6 12.25 -37.71 -37.38
C GLN A 6 12.93 -38.75 -36.47
N ASP A 7 13.58 -39.75 -37.07
CA ASP A 7 14.40 -40.76 -36.39
C ASP A 7 15.59 -40.10 -35.65
N THR A 8 16.23 -39.11 -36.28
CA THR A 8 17.33 -38.33 -35.69
C THR A 8 16.84 -37.44 -34.54
N ALA A 9 15.73 -36.73 -34.72
CA ALA A 9 15.12 -35.90 -33.68
C ALA A 9 14.69 -36.76 -32.46
N THR A 10 14.10 -37.93 -32.72
CA THR A 10 13.75 -38.93 -31.69
C THR A 10 14.99 -39.38 -30.92
N HIS A 11 16.09 -39.72 -31.60
CA HIS A 11 17.34 -40.09 -30.94
C HIS A 11 17.92 -38.96 -30.08
N ASN A 12 17.99 -37.74 -30.63
CA ASN A 12 18.49 -36.57 -29.92
C ASN A 12 17.69 -36.31 -28.64
N MET A 13 16.36 -36.38 -28.72
CA MET A 13 15.48 -36.15 -27.58
C MET A 13 15.55 -37.27 -26.53
N ILE A 14 15.68 -38.53 -26.93
CA ILE A 14 15.97 -39.64 -25.99
C ILE A 14 17.30 -39.42 -25.27
N CYS A 15 18.32 -38.92 -25.97
CA CYS A 15 19.60 -38.57 -25.37
C CYS A 15 19.48 -37.40 -24.38
N LEU A 16 18.76 -36.33 -24.74
CA LEU A 16 18.46 -35.19 -23.87
C LEU A 16 17.74 -35.63 -22.59
N LEU A 17 16.70 -36.47 -22.70
CA LEU A 17 15.96 -36.97 -21.53
C LEU A 17 16.84 -37.84 -20.61
N ARG A 18 17.67 -38.72 -21.18
CA ARG A 18 18.63 -39.53 -20.40
C ARG A 18 19.71 -38.67 -19.74
N GLU A 19 20.17 -37.64 -20.42
CA GLU A 19 21.17 -36.70 -19.92
C GLU A 19 20.58 -35.85 -18.80
N TRP A 20 19.35 -35.35 -18.96
CA TRP A 20 18.58 -34.66 -17.93
C TRP A 20 18.46 -35.49 -16.66
N ASP A 21 17.94 -36.71 -16.77
CA ASP A 21 17.68 -37.58 -15.62
C ASP A 21 18.97 -37.85 -14.82
N ARG A 22 20.12 -37.98 -15.50
CA ARG A 22 21.46 -38.22 -14.88
C ARG A 22 22.24 -36.96 -14.49
N SER A 23 21.80 -35.77 -14.90
CA SER A 23 22.59 -34.55 -14.76
C SER A 23 22.50 -33.89 -13.36
N PRO A 24 23.60 -33.33 -12.83
CA PRO A 24 23.54 -32.45 -11.67
C PRO A 24 22.85 -31.13 -12.00
N LYS A 25 22.44 -30.40 -10.95
CA LYS A 25 21.70 -29.11 -11.01
C LYS A 25 22.29 -28.12 -12.04
N GLU A 26 23.60 -27.88 -11.99
CA GLU A 26 24.29 -26.95 -12.92
C GLU A 26 24.33 -27.37 -14.38
N LYS A 27 24.15 -28.67 -14.67
CA LYS A 27 24.07 -29.15 -16.05
C LYS A 27 22.63 -29.12 -16.56
N ARG A 28 21.65 -29.46 -15.71
CA ARG A 28 20.22 -29.23 -16.02
C ARG A 28 19.91 -27.74 -16.26
N ARG A 29 20.52 -26.83 -15.48
CA ARG A 29 20.42 -25.37 -15.71
C ARG A 29 20.87 -24.96 -17.10
N ARG A 30 22.00 -25.50 -17.58
CA ARG A 30 22.48 -25.27 -18.95
C ARG A 30 21.52 -25.83 -20.00
N LEU A 31 21.06 -27.07 -19.84
CA LEU A 31 20.05 -27.66 -20.74
C LEU A 31 18.76 -26.83 -20.82
N LEU A 32 18.32 -26.22 -19.71
CA LEU A 32 17.18 -25.29 -19.74
C LEU A 32 17.52 -23.98 -20.46
N GLN A 33 18.70 -23.38 -20.22
CA GLN A 33 19.09 -22.17 -20.93
C GLN A 33 19.20 -22.40 -22.43
N ASP A 34 19.87 -23.49 -22.84
CA ASP A 34 20.00 -23.90 -24.24
C ASP A 34 18.61 -24.08 -24.89
N PHE A 35 17.64 -24.63 -24.15
CA PHE A 35 16.25 -24.77 -24.61
C PHE A 35 15.52 -23.41 -24.73
N ILE A 36 15.68 -22.51 -23.74
CA ILE A 36 15.08 -21.17 -23.76
C ILE A 36 15.55 -20.39 -24.98
N ASP A 37 16.84 -20.44 -25.26
CA ASP A 37 17.48 -19.71 -26.37
C ASP A 37 17.05 -20.25 -27.75
N GLN A 38 16.73 -21.55 -27.85
CA GLN A 38 16.32 -22.22 -29.09
C GLN A 38 14.83 -22.12 -29.40
N HIS A 39 13.97 -22.20 -28.39
CA HIS A 39 12.51 -22.37 -28.55
C HIS A 39 11.66 -21.16 -28.15
N TRP A 40 12.27 -19.98 -28.02
CA TRP A 40 11.53 -18.74 -27.76
C TRP A 40 10.50 -18.43 -28.88
N ASN A 41 9.29 -18.01 -28.49
CA ASN A 41 8.16 -17.68 -29.38
C ASN A 41 7.69 -18.80 -30.36
N ARG A 42 7.99 -20.07 -30.09
CA ARG A 42 7.51 -21.21 -30.91
C ARG A 42 6.04 -21.55 -30.67
N SER A 43 5.35 -22.07 -31.69
CA SER A 43 4.00 -22.64 -31.54
C SER A 43 4.03 -24.06 -30.96
N GLY A 44 2.92 -24.53 -30.38
CA GLY A 44 2.81 -25.87 -29.81
C GLY A 44 3.10 -26.99 -30.81
N PRO A 45 2.54 -26.94 -32.04
CA PRO A 45 2.86 -27.89 -33.11
C PRO A 45 4.33 -27.86 -33.55
N GLU A 46 4.99 -26.70 -33.53
CA GLU A 46 6.44 -26.61 -33.78
C GLU A 46 7.25 -27.26 -32.67
N LEU A 47 6.89 -27.03 -31.39
CA LEU A 47 7.53 -27.67 -30.24
C LEU A 47 7.41 -29.20 -30.32
N GLU A 48 6.23 -29.73 -30.65
CA GLU A 48 6.06 -31.19 -30.82
C GLU A 48 6.85 -31.74 -32.02
N LEU A 49 6.96 -30.98 -33.11
CA LEU A 49 7.73 -31.40 -34.27
C LEU A 49 9.25 -31.41 -33.99
N GLU A 50 9.76 -30.38 -33.32
CA GLU A 50 11.18 -30.24 -32.96
C GLU A 50 11.58 -31.22 -31.85
N LEU A 51 10.68 -31.51 -30.90
CA LEU A 51 10.88 -32.48 -29.81
C LEU A 51 10.40 -33.90 -30.14
N ALA A 52 10.15 -34.19 -31.42
CA ALA A 52 9.79 -35.52 -31.93
C ALA A 52 8.61 -36.20 -31.19
N GLN A 53 7.54 -35.44 -30.95
CA GLN A 53 6.32 -35.87 -30.23
C GLN A 53 6.58 -36.32 -28.78
N MET A 54 7.63 -35.76 -28.14
CA MET A 54 7.99 -36.02 -26.74
C MET A 54 7.99 -34.75 -25.88
N ALA A 55 7.31 -33.68 -26.31
CA ALA A 55 7.24 -32.42 -25.54
C ALA A 55 6.63 -32.65 -24.14
N SER A 56 5.50 -33.35 -24.06
CA SER A 56 4.83 -33.76 -22.80
C SER A 56 5.76 -34.49 -21.83
N LEU A 57 6.64 -35.38 -22.33
CA LEU A 57 7.60 -36.12 -21.49
C LEU A 57 8.69 -35.23 -20.88
N PHE A 58 9.00 -34.10 -21.50
CA PHE A 58 9.91 -33.10 -20.97
C PHE A 58 9.20 -32.12 -20.04
N LEU A 59 8.00 -31.65 -20.43
CA LEU A 59 7.14 -30.83 -19.59
C LEU A 59 6.88 -31.48 -18.23
N ALA A 60 6.49 -32.76 -18.21
CA ALA A 60 6.27 -33.52 -16.97
C ALA A 60 7.51 -33.55 -16.06
N ARG A 61 8.71 -33.71 -16.63
CA ARG A 61 9.98 -33.67 -15.87
C ARG A 61 10.24 -32.28 -15.27
N ILE A 62 9.92 -31.21 -15.99
CA ILE A 62 10.08 -29.84 -15.50
C ILE A 62 9.06 -29.57 -14.39
N CYS A 63 7.79 -29.94 -14.56
CA CYS A 63 6.74 -29.83 -13.54
C CYS A 63 7.14 -30.54 -12.23
N VAL A 64 7.66 -31.77 -12.34
CA VAL A 64 8.18 -32.53 -11.19
C VAL A 64 9.41 -31.84 -10.57
N TRP A 65 10.33 -31.30 -11.38
CA TRP A 65 11.53 -30.64 -10.84
C TRP A 65 11.23 -29.31 -10.15
N VAL A 66 10.27 -28.53 -10.65
CA VAL A 66 9.77 -27.30 -10.00
C VAL A 66 9.22 -27.64 -8.62
N LYS A 67 8.32 -28.62 -8.52
CA LYS A 67 7.80 -29.11 -7.23
C LYS A 67 8.88 -29.56 -6.24
N LEU A 68 9.99 -30.12 -6.72
CA LEU A 68 11.11 -30.54 -5.88
C LEU A 68 12.08 -29.41 -5.53
N THR A 69 12.02 -28.25 -6.19
CA THR A 69 13.04 -27.19 -6.06
C THR A 69 12.53 -25.80 -5.73
N TYR A 70 11.22 -25.51 -5.87
CA TYR A 70 10.65 -24.17 -5.65
C TYR A 70 10.97 -23.60 -4.26
N MET A 71 10.86 -24.40 -3.21
CA MET A 71 11.22 -24.03 -1.83
C MET A 71 12.71 -23.68 -1.62
N ASN A 72 13.59 -24.21 -2.48
CA ASN A 72 15.05 -24.03 -2.38
C ASN A 72 15.61 -23.06 -3.45
N GLY A 73 14.78 -22.54 -4.37
CA GLY A 73 15.17 -21.57 -5.40
C GLY A 73 16.26 -22.05 -6.39
N VAL A 74 16.45 -23.36 -6.52
CA VAL A 74 17.51 -23.98 -7.34
C VAL A 74 17.13 -23.93 -8.82
N CYS A 75 17.79 -23.09 -9.61
CA CYS A 75 17.58 -22.98 -11.06
C CYS A 75 16.11 -22.75 -11.43
N LEU A 76 15.38 -22.04 -10.56
CA LEU A 76 13.92 -21.94 -10.62
C LEU A 76 13.46 -20.98 -11.72
N THR A 77 14.21 -19.90 -11.93
CA THR A 77 13.97 -18.93 -12.99
C THR A 77 13.94 -19.62 -14.37
N GLU A 78 14.97 -20.41 -14.67
CA GLU A 78 15.09 -21.14 -15.94
C GLU A 78 13.97 -22.18 -16.10
N GLN A 79 13.59 -22.87 -15.02
CA GLN A 79 12.48 -23.84 -15.04
C GLN A 79 11.13 -23.15 -15.37
N LEU A 80 10.85 -22.02 -14.74
CA LEU A 80 9.63 -21.25 -14.97
C LEU A 80 9.60 -20.60 -16.37
N GLN A 81 10.75 -20.21 -16.90
CA GLN A 81 10.86 -19.72 -18.28
C GLN A 81 10.55 -20.81 -19.31
N VAL A 82 11.02 -22.04 -19.11
CA VAL A 82 10.64 -23.15 -20.01
C VAL A 82 9.16 -23.53 -19.86
N LEU A 83 8.61 -23.53 -18.64
CA LEU A 83 7.15 -23.67 -18.45
C LEU A 83 6.37 -22.58 -19.19
N TYR A 84 6.83 -21.33 -19.14
CA TYR A 84 6.23 -20.23 -19.88
C TYR A 84 6.24 -20.48 -21.39
N ILE A 85 7.34 -20.98 -21.97
CA ILE A 85 7.41 -21.34 -23.39
C ILE A 85 6.34 -22.37 -23.74
N PHE A 86 6.25 -23.50 -23.00
CA PHE A 86 5.26 -24.54 -23.26
C PHE A 86 3.81 -24.04 -23.15
N LEU A 87 3.48 -23.28 -22.10
CA LEU A 87 2.08 -22.88 -21.84
C LEU A 87 1.64 -21.65 -22.64
N SER A 88 2.57 -20.77 -23.05
CA SER A 88 2.28 -19.60 -23.89
C SER A 88 2.15 -19.91 -25.39
N ALA A 89 2.63 -21.08 -25.82
CA ALA A 89 2.64 -21.49 -27.23
C ALA A 89 1.24 -21.62 -27.83
N ALA A 90 1.06 -21.22 -29.09
CA ALA A 90 -0.21 -21.39 -29.79
C ALA A 90 -0.59 -22.87 -29.90
N GLY A 91 -1.79 -23.23 -29.42
CA GLY A 91 -2.26 -24.63 -29.36
C GLY A 91 -1.84 -25.42 -28.11
N SER A 92 -1.36 -24.76 -27.04
CA SER A 92 -0.86 -25.38 -25.80
C SER A 92 -1.89 -26.12 -24.93
N HIS A 93 -3.10 -26.42 -25.40
CA HIS A 93 -4.18 -27.00 -24.58
C HIS A 93 -3.82 -28.35 -23.93
N ASN A 94 -3.03 -29.19 -24.60
CA ASN A 94 -2.54 -30.45 -24.01
C ASN A 94 -1.57 -30.16 -22.86
N PHE A 95 -0.56 -29.30 -23.09
CA PHE A 95 0.41 -28.88 -22.08
C PHE A 95 -0.25 -28.17 -20.89
N LEU A 96 -1.29 -27.36 -21.12
CA LEU A 96 -2.09 -26.73 -20.08
C LEU A 96 -2.83 -27.78 -19.24
N THR A 97 -3.43 -28.79 -19.88
CA THR A 97 -4.13 -29.89 -19.18
C THR A 97 -3.15 -30.70 -18.34
N GLU A 98 -2.03 -31.14 -18.93
CA GLU A 98 -0.96 -31.85 -18.21
C GLU A 98 -0.40 -31.03 -17.04
N PHE A 99 -0.23 -29.71 -17.19
CA PHE A 99 0.24 -28.83 -16.13
C PHE A 99 -0.77 -28.74 -14.96
N LEU A 100 -2.08 -28.73 -15.27
CA LEU A 100 -3.15 -28.77 -14.27
C LEU A 100 -3.22 -30.13 -13.55
N GLU A 101 -3.16 -31.24 -14.29
CA GLU A 101 -3.15 -32.60 -13.73
C GLU A 101 -1.92 -32.83 -12.85
N ASN A 102 -0.76 -32.29 -13.26
CA ASN A 102 0.43 -32.23 -12.43
C ASN A 102 0.32 -31.21 -11.28
N GLY A 103 -0.84 -30.62 -10.99
CA GLY A 103 -1.04 -29.69 -9.85
C GLY A 103 -0.12 -28.47 -9.88
N GLY A 104 0.33 -28.05 -11.07
CA GLY A 104 1.30 -26.96 -11.23
C GLY A 104 0.78 -25.63 -10.72
N VAL A 105 -0.53 -25.39 -10.84
CA VAL A 105 -1.22 -24.18 -10.32
C VAL A 105 -0.97 -23.99 -8.82
N LEU A 106 -1.15 -25.04 -8.00
CA LEU A 106 -0.92 -24.98 -6.55
C LEU A 106 0.55 -24.68 -6.23
N CYS A 107 1.48 -25.35 -6.92
CA CYS A 107 2.92 -25.14 -6.73
C CYS A 107 3.34 -23.68 -7.04
N LEU A 108 2.76 -23.06 -8.06
CA LEU A 108 3.03 -21.66 -8.38
C LEU A 108 2.39 -20.70 -7.38
N GLN A 109 1.18 -20.98 -6.91
CA GLN A 109 0.51 -20.18 -5.88
C GLN A 109 1.29 -20.16 -4.56
N GLU A 110 1.80 -21.33 -4.13
CA GLU A 110 2.69 -21.45 -2.95
C GLU A 110 4.00 -20.69 -3.14
N LEU A 111 4.60 -20.74 -4.34
CA LEU A 111 5.81 -19.97 -4.68
C LEU A 111 5.57 -18.46 -4.60
N CYS A 112 4.41 -17.96 -5.08
CA CYS A 112 4.07 -16.54 -5.02
C CYS A 112 3.98 -16.00 -3.59
N ILE A 113 3.50 -16.80 -2.62
CA ILE A 113 3.39 -16.38 -1.20
C ILE A 113 4.63 -16.71 -0.35
N LEU A 114 5.64 -17.41 -0.90
CA LEU A 114 6.83 -17.80 -0.16
C LEU A 114 7.68 -16.56 0.22
N PRO A 115 7.89 -16.25 1.52
CA PRO A 115 8.50 -14.99 1.94
C PRO A 115 9.94 -14.80 1.44
N ASN A 116 10.70 -15.89 1.34
CA ASN A 116 12.10 -15.88 0.95
C ASN A 116 12.33 -16.24 -0.54
N ALA A 117 11.28 -16.36 -1.36
CA ALA A 117 11.43 -16.55 -2.80
C ALA A 117 12.00 -15.28 -3.45
N LYS A 118 12.85 -15.45 -4.47
CA LYS A 118 13.37 -14.33 -5.26
C LYS A 118 12.22 -13.67 -6.01
N GLU A 119 12.23 -12.34 -6.09
CA GLU A 119 11.19 -11.58 -6.82
C GLU A 119 11.11 -12.00 -8.30
N ILE A 120 12.24 -12.32 -8.94
CA ILE A 120 12.25 -12.82 -10.33
C ILE A 120 11.53 -14.17 -10.49
N ASP A 121 11.61 -15.05 -9.49
CA ASP A 121 10.92 -16.35 -9.52
C ASP A 121 9.40 -16.15 -9.29
N LYS A 122 9.01 -15.24 -8.39
CA LYS A 122 7.59 -14.84 -8.23
C LYS A 122 7.02 -14.21 -9.50
N TYR A 123 7.78 -13.33 -10.16
CA TYR A 123 7.41 -12.74 -11.44
C TYR A 123 7.16 -13.82 -12.51
N TRP A 124 8.09 -14.77 -12.68
CA TRP A 124 7.89 -15.84 -13.66
C TRP A 124 6.74 -16.79 -13.29
N ALA A 125 6.53 -17.08 -12.00
CA ALA A 125 5.37 -17.85 -11.55
C ALA A 125 4.05 -17.16 -11.96
N LEU A 126 3.96 -15.84 -11.78
CA LEU A 126 2.81 -15.04 -12.21
C LEU A 126 2.67 -15.02 -13.75
N ARG A 127 3.78 -14.92 -14.50
CA ARG A 127 3.76 -15.03 -15.97
C ARG A 127 3.20 -16.38 -16.45
N VAL A 128 3.58 -17.49 -15.81
CA VAL A 128 3.06 -18.83 -16.12
C VAL A 128 1.58 -18.94 -15.72
N LEU A 129 1.15 -18.39 -14.57
CA LEU A 129 -0.27 -18.31 -14.19
C LEU A 129 -1.10 -17.49 -15.18
N SER A 130 -0.56 -16.40 -15.76
CA SER A 130 -1.22 -15.66 -16.85
C SER A 130 -1.43 -16.52 -18.10
N CYS A 131 -0.48 -17.38 -18.47
CA CYS A 131 -0.66 -18.31 -19.59
C CYS A 131 -1.82 -19.29 -19.32
N VAL A 132 -1.90 -19.81 -18.09
CA VAL A 132 -3.01 -20.68 -17.69
C VAL A 132 -4.35 -19.94 -17.72
N ALA A 133 -4.42 -18.73 -17.15
CA ALA A 133 -5.64 -17.91 -17.20
C ALA A 133 -6.08 -17.55 -18.63
N ASN A 134 -5.14 -17.35 -19.55
CA ASN A 134 -5.41 -17.11 -20.97
C ASN A 134 -5.87 -18.35 -21.75
N GLY A 135 -5.72 -19.56 -21.20
CA GLY A 135 -6.20 -20.80 -21.80
C GLY A 135 -7.73 -20.90 -21.91
N GLY A 136 -8.48 -20.03 -21.24
CA GLY A 136 -9.95 -19.93 -21.29
C GLY A 136 -10.60 -20.00 -19.91
N THR A 137 -11.92 -19.72 -19.85
CA THR A 137 -12.66 -19.54 -18.58
C THR A 137 -12.51 -20.72 -17.62
N ARG A 138 -12.55 -21.97 -18.10
CA ARG A 138 -12.34 -23.17 -17.27
C ARG A 138 -11.03 -23.12 -16.47
N TYR A 139 -9.94 -22.68 -17.09
CA TYR A 139 -8.64 -22.56 -16.44
C TYR A 139 -8.61 -21.41 -15.42
N LYS A 140 -9.26 -20.28 -15.74
CA LYS A 140 -9.46 -19.17 -14.79
C LYS A 140 -10.21 -19.65 -13.54
N GLU A 141 -11.30 -20.40 -13.73
CA GLU A 141 -12.08 -20.96 -12.63
C GLU A 141 -11.27 -21.94 -11.78
N THR A 142 -10.50 -22.86 -12.38
CA THR A 142 -9.60 -23.75 -11.62
C THR A 142 -8.56 -22.97 -10.78
N ILE A 143 -7.98 -21.89 -11.31
CA ILE A 143 -7.06 -21.03 -10.52
C ILE A 143 -7.80 -20.43 -9.31
N CYS A 144 -9.03 -19.93 -9.50
CA CYS A 144 -9.81 -19.31 -8.44
C CYS A 144 -10.28 -20.31 -7.37
N GLU A 145 -10.75 -21.50 -7.77
CA GLU A 145 -11.16 -22.60 -6.88
C GLU A 145 -10.00 -23.08 -6.01
N CYS A 146 -8.78 -23.12 -6.55
CA CYS A 146 -7.54 -23.39 -5.82
C CYS A 146 -7.05 -22.20 -4.95
N TYR A 147 -7.91 -21.25 -4.56
CA TYR A 147 -7.58 -20.05 -3.78
C TYR A 147 -6.56 -19.09 -4.45
N GLY A 148 -6.38 -19.17 -5.77
CA GLY A 148 -5.37 -18.39 -6.50
C GLY A 148 -5.52 -16.88 -6.36
N ILE A 149 -6.76 -16.37 -6.25
CA ILE A 149 -7.03 -14.96 -6.01
C ILE A 149 -6.32 -14.48 -4.72
N ARG A 150 -6.41 -15.27 -3.63
CA ARG A 150 -5.75 -14.94 -2.36
C ARG A 150 -4.23 -14.96 -2.51
N ALA A 151 -3.68 -16.01 -3.12
CA ALA A 151 -2.23 -16.16 -3.28
C ALA A 151 -1.61 -15.03 -4.13
N VAL A 152 -2.28 -14.63 -5.22
CA VAL A 152 -1.82 -13.55 -6.11
C VAL A 152 -1.99 -12.18 -5.44
N ALA A 153 -3.10 -11.92 -4.76
CA ALA A 153 -3.29 -10.67 -4.01
C ALA A 153 -2.28 -10.54 -2.85
N GLU A 154 -2.00 -11.63 -2.12
CA GLU A 154 -0.99 -11.67 -1.08
C GLU A 154 0.43 -11.45 -1.62
N CYS A 155 0.75 -12.04 -2.78
CA CYS A 155 2.00 -11.76 -3.51
C CYS A 155 2.10 -10.29 -3.92
N MET A 156 1.02 -9.69 -4.43
CA MET A 156 0.96 -8.27 -4.79
C MET A 156 1.20 -7.35 -3.59
N ALA A 157 0.60 -7.66 -2.44
CA ALA A 157 0.72 -6.88 -1.21
C ALA A 157 2.12 -6.98 -0.55
N LYS A 158 2.79 -8.14 -0.67
CA LYS A 158 4.09 -8.42 0.01
C LYS A 158 5.32 -8.32 -0.90
N SER A 159 5.14 -8.16 -2.21
CA SER A 159 6.26 -8.03 -3.16
C SER A 159 6.93 -6.67 -3.04
N ASN A 160 8.27 -6.66 -3.18
CA ASN A 160 9.10 -5.46 -3.21
C ASN A 160 9.43 -5.00 -4.64
N SER A 161 9.13 -5.83 -5.65
CA SER A 161 9.36 -5.55 -7.06
C SER A 161 8.09 -5.01 -7.73
N GLU A 162 8.14 -3.77 -8.23
CA GLU A 162 7.00 -3.19 -8.98
C GLU A 162 6.59 -4.06 -10.18
N GLN A 163 7.56 -4.65 -10.89
CA GLN A 163 7.32 -5.57 -12.02
C GLN A 163 6.53 -6.82 -11.59
N THR A 164 6.78 -7.32 -10.38
CA THR A 164 6.07 -8.49 -9.81
C THR A 164 4.66 -8.09 -9.36
N GLN A 165 4.49 -6.89 -8.78
CA GLN A 165 3.17 -6.34 -8.44
C GLN A 165 2.31 -6.07 -9.69
N GLU A 166 2.89 -5.56 -10.77
CA GLU A 166 2.21 -5.37 -12.06
C GLU A 166 1.80 -6.71 -12.68
N ALA A 167 2.68 -7.72 -12.65
CA ALA A 167 2.32 -9.07 -13.08
C ALA A 167 1.17 -9.67 -12.24
N ALA A 168 1.18 -9.47 -10.91
CA ALA A 168 0.13 -9.95 -10.02
C ALA A 168 -1.21 -9.25 -10.28
N ARG A 169 -1.19 -7.93 -10.49
CA ARG A 169 -2.36 -7.16 -10.95
C ARG A 169 -2.89 -7.72 -12.26
N SER A 170 -2.03 -7.95 -13.27
CA SER A 170 -2.45 -8.48 -14.57
C SER A 170 -3.11 -9.86 -14.44
N VAL A 171 -2.58 -10.76 -13.60
CA VAL A 171 -3.21 -12.06 -13.32
C VAL A 171 -4.60 -11.87 -12.70
N LEU A 172 -4.75 -10.99 -11.71
CA LEU A 172 -6.06 -10.72 -11.08
C LEU A 172 -7.08 -10.12 -12.08
N GLU A 173 -6.68 -9.13 -12.89
CA GLU A 173 -7.54 -8.55 -13.93
C GLU A 173 -7.97 -9.62 -14.96
N LEU A 174 -7.04 -10.47 -15.41
CA LEU A 174 -7.35 -11.62 -16.28
C LEU A 174 -8.32 -12.62 -15.62
N LEU A 175 -8.21 -12.88 -14.32
CA LEU A 175 -9.13 -13.78 -13.60
C LEU A 175 -10.55 -13.23 -13.49
N ALA A 176 -10.76 -11.91 -13.56
CA ALA A 176 -12.08 -11.27 -13.57
C ALA A 176 -12.65 -11.04 -14.99
N GLU A 177 -11.80 -10.91 -16.00
CA GLU A 177 -12.20 -10.69 -17.39
C GLU A 177 -12.93 -11.92 -17.97
N GLY A 178 -14.16 -11.72 -18.46
CA GLY A 178 -14.98 -12.80 -19.03
C GLY A 178 -15.39 -13.88 -18.01
N ASN A 179 -15.23 -13.62 -16.70
CA ASN A 179 -15.46 -14.58 -15.63
C ASN A 179 -16.39 -14.00 -14.55
N PRO A 180 -17.73 -13.99 -14.77
CA PRO A 180 -18.68 -13.41 -13.83
C PRO A 180 -18.71 -14.16 -12.48
N ARG A 181 -18.46 -15.48 -12.48
CA ARG A 181 -18.49 -16.35 -11.30
C ARG A 181 -17.52 -15.90 -10.20
N PHE A 182 -16.33 -15.41 -10.59
CA PHE A 182 -15.28 -15.01 -9.65
C PHE A 182 -14.97 -13.51 -9.63
N ARG A 183 -15.63 -12.69 -10.46
CA ARG A 183 -15.39 -11.24 -10.55
C ARG A 183 -15.47 -10.53 -9.20
N ASP A 184 -16.51 -10.80 -8.40
CA ASP A 184 -16.66 -10.21 -7.05
C ASP A 184 -15.56 -10.67 -6.08
N GLN A 185 -15.13 -11.94 -6.16
CA GLN A 185 -14.04 -12.45 -5.32
C GLN A 185 -12.69 -11.79 -5.70
N VAL A 186 -12.43 -11.55 -6.99
CA VAL A 186 -11.25 -10.79 -7.44
C VAL A 186 -11.32 -9.35 -6.96
N TYR A 187 -12.48 -8.70 -7.08
CA TYR A 187 -12.70 -7.33 -6.61
C TYR A 187 -12.47 -7.21 -5.09
N LYS A 188 -13.00 -8.14 -4.29
CA LYS A 188 -12.68 -8.29 -2.85
C LYS A 188 -11.19 -8.56 -2.60
N GLY A 189 -10.54 -9.33 -3.48
CA GLY A 189 -9.10 -9.58 -3.48
C GLY A 189 -8.28 -8.29 -3.60
N PHE A 190 -8.62 -7.39 -4.53
CA PHE A 190 -7.97 -6.08 -4.63
C PHE A 190 -8.24 -5.19 -3.40
N ILE A 191 -9.46 -5.21 -2.84
CA ILE A 191 -9.77 -4.48 -1.59
C ILE A 191 -8.91 -4.97 -0.43
N ALA A 192 -8.55 -6.26 -0.40
CA ALA A 192 -7.65 -6.84 0.59
C ALA A 192 -6.16 -6.46 0.41
N VAL A 193 -5.75 -5.95 -0.76
CA VAL A 193 -4.39 -5.42 -0.99
C VAL A 193 -4.22 -4.02 -0.39
N LEU A 194 -5.28 -3.21 -0.34
CA LEU A 194 -5.24 -1.81 0.08
C LEU A 194 -4.52 -1.52 1.44
N PRO A 195 -4.59 -2.39 2.48
CA PRO A 195 -3.88 -2.18 3.74
C PRO A 195 -2.36 -2.45 3.72
N CYS A 196 -1.73 -2.71 2.57
CA CYS A 196 -0.29 -2.97 2.50
C CYS A 196 0.56 -1.69 2.53
N ASP A 197 1.83 -1.81 2.95
CA ASP A 197 2.78 -0.70 3.02
C ASP A 197 3.28 -0.22 1.64
N SER A 198 3.08 -1.00 0.57
CA SER A 198 3.59 -0.65 -0.76
C SER A 198 2.66 0.30 -1.51
N ALA A 199 3.06 1.57 -1.61
CA ALA A 199 2.36 2.60 -2.37
C ALA A 199 2.04 2.20 -3.81
N LYS A 200 2.96 1.49 -4.49
CA LYS A 200 2.73 1.00 -5.86
C LYS A 200 1.62 -0.06 -5.90
N ALA A 201 1.62 -1.04 -4.98
CA ALA A 201 0.56 -2.04 -4.88
C ALA A 201 -0.80 -1.40 -4.55
N GLN A 202 -0.86 -0.45 -3.62
CA GLN A 202 -2.07 0.32 -3.30
C GLN A 202 -2.61 1.06 -4.54
N GLN A 203 -1.74 1.80 -5.25
CA GLN A 203 -2.10 2.53 -6.47
C GLN A 203 -2.63 1.59 -7.57
N LEU A 204 -1.96 0.45 -7.80
CA LEU A 204 -2.37 -0.55 -8.77
C LEU A 204 -3.74 -1.15 -8.40
N ALA A 205 -3.95 -1.53 -7.13
CA ALA A 205 -5.21 -2.08 -6.65
C ALA A 205 -6.38 -1.09 -6.76
N LEU A 206 -6.20 0.18 -6.38
CA LEU A 206 -7.21 1.23 -6.55
C LEU A 206 -7.65 1.40 -8.00
N GLN A 207 -6.71 1.38 -8.94
CA GLN A 207 -6.99 1.48 -10.37
C GLN A 207 -7.78 0.25 -10.88
N SER A 208 -7.42 -0.97 -10.45
CA SER A 208 -8.16 -2.19 -10.81
C SER A 208 -9.57 -2.22 -10.20
N ILE A 209 -9.74 -1.80 -8.94
CA ILE A 209 -11.05 -1.65 -8.29
C ILE A 209 -11.93 -0.70 -9.11
N ARG A 210 -11.39 0.44 -9.55
CA ARG A 210 -12.12 1.40 -10.39
C ARG A 210 -12.57 0.80 -11.73
N ILE A 211 -11.71 0.01 -12.39
CA ILE A 211 -12.04 -0.70 -13.64
C ILE A 211 -13.14 -1.75 -13.39
N LEU A 212 -13.05 -2.51 -12.28
CA LEU A 212 -14.02 -3.55 -11.95
C LEU A 212 -15.37 -3.00 -11.48
N GLN A 213 -15.39 -1.81 -10.86
CA GLN A 213 -16.60 -1.10 -10.45
C GLN A 213 -17.36 -0.47 -11.63
N ALA A 214 -16.69 -0.18 -12.75
CA ALA A 214 -17.29 0.52 -13.88
C ALA A 214 -18.59 -0.14 -14.36
N GLY A 215 -19.71 0.60 -14.33
CA GLY A 215 -21.04 0.13 -14.71
C GLY A 215 -21.79 -0.67 -13.64
N ASN A 216 -21.20 -0.95 -12.47
CA ASN A 216 -21.88 -1.60 -11.34
C ASN A 216 -22.39 -0.53 -10.34
N PRO A 217 -23.71 -0.44 -10.07
CA PRO A 217 -24.27 0.52 -9.13
C PRO A 217 -24.07 0.11 -7.65
N VAL A 218 -23.72 -1.14 -7.36
CA VAL A 218 -23.47 -1.62 -6.00
C VAL A 218 -21.97 -1.70 -5.75
N ALA A 219 -21.48 -1.06 -4.69
CA ALA A 219 -20.08 -1.10 -4.29
C ALA A 219 -19.91 -1.73 -2.90
N ASN A 220 -18.73 -2.32 -2.65
CA ASN A 220 -18.47 -2.94 -1.34
C ASN A 220 -18.20 -1.85 -0.29
N ARG A 221 -19.05 -1.77 0.75
CA ARG A 221 -18.94 -0.81 1.86
C ARG A 221 -17.57 -0.78 2.55
N ALA A 222 -16.80 -1.86 2.53
CA ALA A 222 -15.42 -1.86 3.05
C ALA A 222 -14.52 -0.81 2.36
N LEU A 223 -14.87 -0.35 1.15
CA LEU A 223 -14.17 0.75 0.48
C LEU A 223 -14.22 2.07 1.27
N ILE A 224 -15.26 2.33 2.07
CA ILE A 224 -15.37 3.57 2.85
C ILE A 224 -14.19 3.68 3.81
N ASP A 225 -14.00 2.66 4.65
CA ASP A 225 -12.89 2.60 5.61
C ASP A 225 -11.52 2.57 4.92
N ARG A 226 -11.40 1.82 3.82
CA ARG A 226 -10.13 1.75 3.06
C ARG A 226 -9.77 3.09 2.43
N ILE A 227 -10.74 3.83 1.87
CA ILE A 227 -10.52 5.16 1.32
C ILE A 227 -10.10 6.12 2.45
N ASN A 228 -10.78 6.08 3.60
CA ASN A 228 -10.43 6.91 4.76
C ASN A 228 -8.98 6.70 5.21
N CYS A 229 -8.54 5.45 5.37
CA CYS A 229 -7.14 5.14 5.70
C CYS A 229 -6.16 5.57 4.59
N ILE A 230 -6.51 5.41 3.31
CA ILE A 230 -5.63 5.80 2.19
C ILE A 230 -5.45 7.32 2.10
N MET A 231 -6.41 8.11 2.56
CA MET A 231 -6.25 9.57 2.64
C MET A 231 -5.10 9.99 3.58
N GLU A 232 -4.71 9.17 4.56
CA GLU A 232 -3.52 9.39 5.40
C GLU A 232 -2.18 9.15 4.67
N SER A 233 -2.21 8.50 3.49
CA SER A 233 -0.99 8.13 2.76
C SER A 233 -0.18 9.35 2.34
N LEU A 234 1.12 9.34 2.66
CA LEU A 234 2.08 10.36 2.23
C LEU A 234 2.38 10.30 0.71
N HIS A 235 1.91 9.24 0.02
CA HIS A 235 2.18 9.04 -1.40
C HIS A 235 1.07 9.67 -2.27
N LEU A 236 1.38 10.81 -2.87
CA LEU A 236 0.45 11.58 -3.72
C LEU A 236 -0.14 10.77 -4.89
N SER A 237 0.55 9.75 -5.41
CA SER A 237 0.03 8.88 -6.46
C SER A 237 -1.08 7.95 -5.97
N VAL A 238 -1.01 7.51 -4.71
CA VAL A 238 -2.04 6.70 -4.05
C VAL A 238 -3.26 7.57 -3.72
N GLN A 239 -3.03 8.76 -3.15
CA GLN A 239 -4.11 9.74 -2.92
C GLN A 239 -4.83 10.09 -4.23
N ALA A 240 -4.10 10.34 -5.32
CA ALA A 240 -4.70 10.64 -6.62
C ALA A 240 -5.53 9.46 -7.15
N ALA A 241 -5.03 8.22 -7.04
CA ALA A 241 -5.79 7.03 -7.43
C ALA A 241 -7.04 6.81 -6.55
N ALA A 242 -6.99 7.18 -5.26
CA ALA A 242 -8.13 7.10 -4.36
C ALA A 242 -9.20 8.15 -4.69
N VAL A 243 -8.81 9.40 -4.98
CA VAL A 243 -9.74 10.45 -5.44
C VAL A 243 -10.41 10.04 -6.76
N GLU A 244 -9.66 9.47 -7.69
CA GLU A 244 -10.18 8.95 -8.95
C GLU A 244 -11.18 7.77 -8.78
N LEU A 245 -10.95 6.92 -7.77
CA LEU A 245 -11.91 5.89 -7.37
C LEU A 245 -13.16 6.53 -6.74
N VAL A 246 -13.01 7.48 -5.81
CA VAL A 246 -14.13 8.21 -5.18
C VAL A 246 -15.02 8.87 -6.23
N ARG A 247 -14.44 9.60 -7.22
CA ARG A 247 -15.18 10.19 -8.35
C ARG A 247 -16.08 9.17 -9.06
N SER A 248 -15.58 7.94 -9.22
CA SER A 248 -16.30 6.85 -9.88
C SER A 248 -17.41 6.26 -8.98
N LEU A 249 -17.17 6.19 -7.67
CA LEU A 249 -18.13 5.70 -6.67
C LEU A 249 -19.31 6.66 -6.41
N MET A 250 -19.26 7.91 -6.88
CA MET A 250 -20.39 8.85 -6.78
C MET A 250 -21.65 8.41 -7.54
N GLN A 251 -21.55 7.40 -8.40
CA GLN A 251 -22.67 6.77 -9.12
C GLN A 251 -23.17 5.48 -8.43
N CYS A 252 -22.58 5.10 -7.29
CA CYS A 252 -22.90 3.88 -6.55
C CYS A 252 -23.79 4.15 -5.33
N ASP A 253 -24.38 3.09 -4.79
CA ASP A 253 -25.21 3.07 -3.58
C ASP A 253 -24.54 3.67 -2.33
N ILE A 254 -23.23 3.48 -2.17
CA ILE A 254 -22.44 4.00 -1.02
C ILE A 254 -22.01 5.47 -1.15
N ALA A 255 -22.45 6.20 -2.17
CA ALA A 255 -21.94 7.55 -2.46
C ALA A 255 -22.13 8.52 -1.28
N ASP A 256 -23.30 8.53 -0.64
CA ASP A 256 -23.61 9.45 0.45
C ASP A 256 -22.83 9.11 1.74
N ASP A 257 -22.60 7.82 2.01
CA ASP A 257 -21.74 7.35 3.11
C ASP A 257 -20.29 7.85 2.93
N ILE A 258 -19.76 7.80 1.69
CA ILE A 258 -18.42 8.33 1.37
C ILE A 258 -18.37 9.85 1.56
N LEU A 259 -19.38 10.59 1.11
CA LEU A 259 -19.43 12.05 1.27
C LEU A 259 -19.46 12.45 2.76
N GLN A 260 -20.23 11.74 3.58
CA GLN A 260 -20.28 11.96 5.02
C GLN A 260 -18.94 11.61 5.70
N ALA A 261 -18.30 10.50 5.31
CA ALA A 261 -16.98 10.14 5.80
C ALA A 261 -15.91 11.20 5.47
N LEU A 262 -15.84 11.66 4.21
CA LEU A 262 -14.91 12.71 3.79
C LEU A 262 -15.09 14.03 4.55
N VAL A 263 -16.33 14.42 4.89
CA VAL A 263 -16.59 15.61 5.73
C VAL A 263 -16.19 15.36 7.19
N GLY A 264 -16.32 14.12 7.69
CA GLY A 264 -15.77 13.71 8.98
C GLY A 264 -14.26 13.90 9.08
N LEU A 265 -13.51 13.55 8.02
CA LEU A 265 -12.05 13.73 7.95
C LEU A 265 -11.59 15.20 8.00
N LEU A 266 -12.49 16.17 7.79
CA LEU A 266 -12.17 17.59 7.98
C LEU A 266 -12.05 18.00 9.45
N HIS A 267 -12.57 17.19 10.38
CA HIS A 267 -12.52 17.42 11.83
C HIS A 267 -11.67 16.32 12.50
N PRO A 268 -10.32 16.42 12.46
CA PRO A 268 -9.44 15.46 13.10
C PRO A 268 -9.71 15.38 14.61
N GLN A 269 -9.92 14.16 15.14
CA GLN A 269 -10.45 13.90 16.50
C GLN A 269 -9.54 14.30 17.69
N ARG A 270 -8.49 15.09 17.48
CA ARG A 270 -7.53 15.53 18.51
C ARG A 270 -8.16 16.36 19.65
N GLU A 271 -9.32 16.97 19.46
CA GLU A 271 -10.03 17.66 20.56
C GLU A 271 -10.36 16.73 21.73
N ILE A 272 -10.56 15.44 21.49
CA ILE A 272 -10.83 14.45 22.54
C ILE A 272 -9.57 14.20 23.40
N GLU A 273 -8.36 14.40 22.87
CA GLU A 273 -7.11 14.23 23.60
C GLU A 273 -6.66 15.54 24.28
N LEU A 274 -6.76 16.70 23.62
CA LEU A 274 -6.52 17.98 24.29
C LEU A 274 -7.54 18.21 25.42
N GLY A 275 -8.82 17.90 25.21
CA GLY A 275 -9.85 17.99 26.25
C GLY A 275 -9.59 17.06 27.43
N LYS A 276 -9.00 15.88 27.21
CA LYS A 276 -8.51 15.00 28.29
C LYS A 276 -7.32 15.61 29.01
N LEU A 277 -6.30 16.10 28.30
CA LEU A 277 -5.12 16.72 28.90
C LEU A 277 -5.45 18.00 29.69
N PHE A 278 -6.41 18.81 29.25
CA PHE A 278 -6.92 19.96 30.02
C PHE A 278 -7.71 19.53 31.25
N ASN A 279 -8.53 18.48 31.16
CA ASN A 279 -9.27 17.92 32.31
C ASN A 279 -8.35 17.20 33.32
N GLU A 280 -7.27 16.55 32.86
CA GLU A 280 -6.24 15.94 33.70
C GLU A 280 -5.38 17.01 34.37
N SER A 281 -5.01 18.09 33.65
CA SER A 281 -4.28 19.22 34.24
C SER A 281 -5.10 19.98 35.28
N THR A 282 -6.40 20.16 35.06
CA THR A 282 -7.29 20.81 36.05
C THR A 282 -7.61 19.92 37.24
N ARG A 283 -7.63 18.59 37.08
CA ARG A 283 -7.65 17.63 38.21
C ARG A 283 -6.35 17.67 39.02
N ALA A 284 -5.20 17.62 38.37
CA ALA A 284 -3.90 17.71 39.03
C ALA A 284 -3.70 19.04 39.81
N LEU A 285 -4.36 20.11 39.38
CA LEU A 285 -4.36 21.40 40.08
C LEU A 285 -5.38 21.47 41.23
N SER A 286 -6.45 20.67 41.22
CA SER A 286 -7.45 20.65 42.30
C SER A 286 -7.09 19.69 43.45
N ASP A 287 -6.34 18.62 43.18
CA ASP A 287 -5.76 17.74 44.21
C ASP A 287 -4.52 18.37 44.93
N SER A 288 -4.13 19.59 44.56
CA SER A 288 -2.96 20.30 45.10
C SER A 288 -3.29 21.39 46.14
N SER A 289 -4.57 21.65 46.44
CA SER A 289 -4.96 22.72 47.38
C SER A 289 -6.10 22.31 48.30
N SER A 290 -5.77 21.53 49.33
CA SER A 290 -6.62 21.36 50.51
C SER A 290 -5.76 21.10 51.75
N ASP A 291 -5.39 22.18 52.43
CA ASP A 291 -5.04 22.19 53.85
C ASP A 291 -5.61 23.49 54.46
N GLU A 292 -6.67 23.30 55.25
CA GLU A 292 -7.15 24.10 56.39
C GLU A 292 -7.09 25.65 56.39
N SER A 293 -8.27 26.28 56.46
CA SER A 293 -8.57 27.24 57.54
C SER A 293 -10.07 27.56 57.66
N ASP A 294 -10.67 27.14 58.78
CA ASP A 294 -11.99 27.59 59.23
C ASP A 294 -12.02 29.10 59.56
N VAL A 295 -13.01 29.82 59.02
CA VAL A 295 -13.61 31.00 59.67
C VAL A 295 -15.11 31.07 59.34
N GLU A 296 -15.96 31.06 60.37
CA GLU A 296 -17.40 31.32 60.23
C GLU A 296 -17.71 32.78 59.84
N ALA A 297 -18.63 32.98 58.90
CA ALA A 297 -19.45 34.19 58.83
C ALA A 297 -20.84 33.90 58.24
N LYS A 298 -21.90 34.33 58.93
CA LYS A 298 -23.30 34.20 58.49
C LYS A 298 -23.80 35.53 57.90
N GLU A 299 -24.49 35.46 56.76
CA GLU A 299 -25.67 36.26 56.32
C GLU A 299 -25.88 35.94 54.82
N SER A 300 -26.92 35.23 54.35
CA SER A 300 -28.38 35.39 54.41
C SER A 300 -28.98 36.00 53.12
N THR A 301 -29.81 35.20 52.41
CA THR A 301 -30.86 35.63 51.45
C THR A 301 -30.38 36.28 50.11
N VAL A 302 -31.03 36.16 48.94
CA VAL A 302 -32.39 35.73 48.51
C VAL A 302 -32.35 35.01 47.14
N GLY A 303 -33.16 33.94 46.94
CA GLY A 303 -33.83 33.56 45.67
C GLY A 303 -32.99 33.16 44.43
N GLU A 304 -33.48 32.40 43.45
CA GLU A 304 -34.71 31.62 43.30
C GLU A 304 -34.45 30.45 42.32
N LYS A 305 -35.02 29.25 42.55
CA LYS A 305 -36.10 28.70 41.71
C LYS A 305 -36.52 27.27 42.10
N LYS A 306 -37.81 27.02 41.95
CA LYS A 306 -38.55 25.81 42.35
C LYS A 306 -38.76 24.88 41.15
N ILE A 307 -38.68 23.56 41.39
CA ILE A 307 -39.60 22.51 40.89
C ILE A 307 -39.51 22.23 39.36
N LYS A 308 -39.45 20.97 38.85
CA LYS A 308 -40.41 19.88 39.07
C LYS A 308 -39.90 18.46 38.71
N MET A 309 -40.27 17.50 39.57
CA MET A 309 -40.62 16.08 39.32
C MET A 309 -39.77 15.16 38.42
N LYS A 310 -39.25 14.10 39.06
CA LYS A 310 -39.29 12.73 38.52
C LYS A 310 -40.74 12.24 38.43
N MET A 311 -41.06 11.42 37.44
CA MET A 311 -42.09 10.39 37.56
C MET A 311 -41.63 9.10 36.87
N LYS A 312 -42.11 7.97 37.38
CA LYS A 312 -41.65 6.60 37.12
C LYS A 312 -42.69 5.86 36.28
N GLN A 313 -42.29 4.95 35.38
CA GLN A 313 -43.10 3.77 35.08
C GLN A 313 -42.29 2.59 34.53
N GLU A 314 -42.76 1.39 34.85
CA GLU A 314 -42.26 0.08 34.45
C GLU A 314 -43.38 -0.69 33.74
N ALA A 315 -43.00 -1.76 33.05
CA ALA A 315 -43.81 -2.91 32.61
C ALA A 315 -44.75 -2.74 31.39
N GLY A 316 -44.68 -3.76 30.51
CA GLY A 316 -45.55 -3.97 29.36
C GLY A 316 -44.92 -4.99 28.40
N ALA A 317 -45.40 -6.23 28.40
CA ALA A 317 -44.95 -7.31 27.51
C ALA A 317 -45.96 -7.53 26.37
N GLY A 318 -45.52 -8.01 25.20
CA GLY A 318 -46.42 -8.43 24.13
C GLY A 318 -45.75 -8.68 22.77
N ALA A 319 -45.62 -9.97 22.44
CA ALA A 319 -45.59 -10.65 21.13
C ALA A 319 -45.19 -9.94 19.81
N GLU A 320 -44.31 -10.60 19.05
CA GLU A 320 -44.25 -10.83 17.58
C GLU A 320 -42.84 -11.39 17.28
N GLU A 321 -42.55 -12.35 16.40
CA GLU A 321 -43.19 -13.46 15.68
C GLU A 321 -41.99 -14.24 15.04
N GLU A 322 -42.11 -15.52 14.71
CA GLU A 322 -40.95 -16.36 14.30
C GLU A 322 -40.53 -16.16 12.82
N VAL A 323 -39.22 -16.16 12.52
CA VAL A 323 -38.68 -16.68 11.23
C VAL A 323 -37.30 -17.33 11.43
N ASP A 324 -37.26 -18.65 11.22
CA ASP A 324 -36.16 -19.58 10.93
C ASP A 324 -34.68 -19.25 11.25
N GLU A 325 -34.10 -20.11 12.09
CA GLU A 325 -32.68 -20.27 12.38
C GLU A 325 -32.13 -21.51 11.63
N VAL A 326 -31.00 -21.39 10.91
CA VAL A 326 -30.29 -22.56 10.33
C VAL A 326 -28.78 -22.47 10.60
N ASP A 327 -28.36 -23.30 11.55
CA ASP A 327 -27.02 -23.84 11.83
C ASP A 327 -25.80 -23.22 11.12
N THR A 328 -24.96 -22.54 11.91
CA THR A 328 -23.51 -22.45 11.65
C THR A 328 -22.76 -23.33 12.65
N MET A 329 -22.48 -24.57 12.25
CA MET A 329 -21.79 -25.56 13.08
C MET A 329 -20.32 -25.16 13.32
N GLY A 330 -19.99 -24.74 14.54
CA GLY A 330 -18.65 -24.34 14.92
C GLY A 330 -17.73 -25.52 15.23
N TYR A 331 -16.58 -25.60 14.56
CA TYR A 331 -15.46 -26.44 14.98
C TYR A 331 -14.32 -25.58 15.52
N GLY A 332 -14.16 -25.60 16.85
CA GLY A 332 -13.04 -24.94 17.52
C GLY A 332 -11.74 -25.74 17.39
N VAL A 333 -10.62 -25.05 17.18
CA VAL A 333 -9.27 -25.63 17.30
C VAL A 333 -8.50 -24.88 18.36
N MET A 334 -7.84 -25.63 19.24
CA MET A 334 -7.23 -25.12 20.47
C MET A 334 -5.96 -24.31 20.17
N VAL A 335 -5.88 -23.07 20.69
CA VAL A 335 -4.64 -22.28 20.67
C VAL A 335 -3.89 -22.45 21.98
N ALA A 336 -2.74 -23.10 21.92
CA ALA A 336 -1.83 -23.22 23.06
C ALA A 336 -1.17 -21.87 23.38
N LYS A 337 -1.22 -21.44 24.66
CA LYS A 337 -0.55 -20.23 25.17
C LYS A 337 0.93 -20.50 25.47
N PRO A 338 1.86 -19.63 25.07
CA PRO A 338 3.18 -19.51 25.71
C PRO A 338 3.11 -18.62 26.95
N SER A 339 3.78 -19.05 28.02
CA SER A 339 3.84 -18.38 29.32
C SER A 339 4.87 -17.24 29.39
N LYS A 340 4.66 -16.29 30.30
CA LYS A 340 5.62 -15.22 30.65
C LYS A 340 6.85 -15.78 31.40
N SER A 341 8.04 -15.26 31.10
CA SER A 341 9.17 -15.22 32.04
C SER A 341 10.06 -14.00 31.74
N ALA A 342 10.68 -13.42 32.77
CA ALA A 342 11.23 -12.07 32.74
C ALA A 342 12.77 -11.97 32.70
N HIS A 343 13.23 -10.75 32.37
CA HIS A 343 14.51 -10.12 32.74
C HIS A 343 15.85 -10.87 32.58
N ARG A 344 16.75 -10.27 31.77
CA ARG A 344 18.06 -9.83 32.30
C ARG A 344 18.60 -8.59 31.57
N ARG A 345 19.27 -7.72 32.32
CA ARG A 345 20.02 -6.53 31.85
C ARG A 345 21.50 -6.88 31.63
N GLU A 346 22.25 -5.89 31.12
CA GLU A 346 23.72 -5.82 30.96
C GLU A 346 24.29 -6.57 29.73
N GLY A 347 25.31 -6.07 29.03
CA GLY A 347 26.08 -4.83 29.24
C GLY A 347 26.93 -4.43 28.02
N ARG A 348 27.46 -3.21 28.05
CA ARG A 348 28.28 -2.59 26.97
C ARG A 348 29.75 -3.02 27.09
N PRO A 349 30.49 -3.15 25.98
CA PRO A 349 31.90 -2.75 25.98
C PRO A 349 32.29 -1.79 24.84
N LYS A 350 33.47 -1.17 24.96
CA LYS A 350 34.05 -0.20 24.02
C LYS A 350 35.30 -0.75 23.33
N ARG A 351 35.56 -0.23 22.12
CA ARG A 351 36.89 0.10 21.52
C ARG A 351 37.89 -1.02 21.13
N SER A 352 38.27 -0.93 19.84
CA SER A 352 39.65 -0.76 19.34
C SER A 352 40.67 -1.90 19.43
N VAL A 353 41.02 -2.46 18.26
CA VAL A 353 42.40 -2.87 17.91
C VAL A 353 42.71 -2.44 16.46
N ARG A 354 43.91 -1.89 16.21
CA ARG A 354 44.50 -1.69 14.86
C ARG A 354 45.42 -2.87 14.53
N TYR A 355 45.56 -3.20 13.25
CA TYR A 355 46.84 -3.70 12.73
C TYR A 355 47.11 -3.21 11.30
N SER A 356 48.36 -2.83 11.04
CA SER A 356 48.93 -2.55 9.71
C SER A 356 49.51 -3.87 9.13
N SER A 357 50.04 -4.03 7.91
CA SER A 357 50.63 -3.07 6.95
C SER A 357 50.93 -3.70 5.56
N GLY A 358 50.89 -2.88 4.49
CA GLY A 358 51.80 -2.95 3.32
C GLY A 358 51.40 -3.81 2.09
N SER A 359 51.97 -3.63 0.89
CA SER A 359 52.67 -2.46 0.28
C SER A 359 53.01 -2.70 -1.23
N ARG A 360 53.42 -1.63 -1.98
CA ARG A 360 53.84 -1.56 -3.42
C ARG A 360 52.66 -1.54 -4.44
N GLY A 361 52.58 -0.73 -5.51
CA GLY A 361 53.40 0.34 -6.16
C GLY A 361 52.65 0.88 -7.41
N SER A 362 53.09 1.81 -8.30
CA SER A 362 54.30 2.65 -8.38
C SER A 362 54.17 3.85 -9.38
N ARG A 363 54.29 5.09 -8.88
CA ARG A 363 55.08 6.24 -9.43
C ARG A 363 55.12 6.62 -10.94
N SER A 364 54.67 7.85 -11.26
CA SER A 364 55.35 8.94 -12.04
C SER A 364 54.34 10.08 -12.37
N SER A 365 54.65 11.34 -12.73
CA SER A 365 55.72 12.29 -12.34
C SER A 365 55.29 13.76 -12.68
N SER A 366 55.88 14.74 -11.96
CA SER A 366 55.71 16.22 -11.88
C SER A 366 55.88 17.04 -13.21
N PRO A 367 55.91 18.42 -13.29
CA PRO A 367 56.09 19.43 -12.21
C PRO A 367 55.50 20.89 -12.31
N THR A 368 55.42 21.53 -11.12
CA THR A 368 55.71 22.96 -10.76
C THR A 368 55.07 24.18 -11.45
N LYS A 369 54.57 25.13 -10.63
CA LYS A 369 55.30 26.39 -10.30
C LYS A 369 54.69 27.17 -9.12
N THR A 370 55.54 27.79 -8.31
CA THR A 370 55.23 28.79 -7.27
C THR A 370 56.14 29.99 -7.43
N ARG A 371 55.66 31.22 -7.15
CA ARG A 371 56.53 32.38 -6.88
C ARG A 371 55.90 33.33 -5.87
N SER A 372 56.74 33.82 -4.96
CA SER A 372 56.42 34.70 -3.84
C SER A 372 56.93 36.14 -4.08
N GLN A 373 56.39 37.13 -3.37
CA GLN A 373 57.11 37.94 -2.34
C GLN A 373 56.38 39.26 -1.97
N HIS A 374 56.37 39.57 -0.66
CA HIS A 374 56.60 40.88 0.02
C HIS A 374 55.88 42.21 -0.38
N LYS A 375 55.71 43.23 0.50
CA LYS A 375 55.64 43.41 1.99
C LYS A 375 55.40 44.93 2.31
N VAL A 376 54.95 45.26 3.53
CA VAL A 376 55.04 46.58 4.25
C VAL A 376 54.11 47.77 3.79
N PRO A 377 53.91 48.88 4.58
CA PRO A 377 52.68 49.06 5.40
C PRO A 377 52.01 50.47 5.31
N GLY A 378 51.01 50.73 6.16
CA GLY A 378 50.51 52.09 6.44
C GLY A 378 49.42 52.17 7.52
N GLU A 379 49.83 52.60 8.73
CA GLU A 379 49.11 53.36 9.78
C GLU A 379 47.56 53.34 9.95
N GLY A 380 47.12 53.33 11.22
CA GLY A 380 46.09 54.29 11.67
C GLY A 380 44.84 53.76 12.39
N ALA A 381 44.63 54.27 13.61
CA ALA A 381 43.36 54.40 14.35
C ALA A 381 42.53 53.13 14.67
N ALA A 382 42.53 52.76 15.96
CA ALA A 382 41.54 51.88 16.56
C ALA A 382 40.35 52.68 17.12
N THR A 383 39.12 52.22 16.86
CA THR A 383 37.94 52.50 17.71
C THR A 383 37.14 51.21 17.92
N LYS A 384 36.59 51.04 19.13
CA LYS A 384 35.85 49.85 19.55
C LYS A 384 34.37 49.96 19.18
N ALA A 385 33.78 48.87 18.69
CA ALA A 385 32.33 48.63 18.76
C ALA A 385 32.07 47.14 19.07
N ALA A 386 30.97 46.87 19.78
CA ALA A 386 30.71 45.61 20.50
C ALA A 386 29.87 44.59 19.68
N PRO A 387 29.81 43.29 20.07
CA PRO A 387 29.29 42.22 19.22
C PRO A 387 27.76 42.07 19.32
N LYS A 388 27.07 41.86 18.18
CA LYS A 388 25.62 41.55 18.15
C LYS A 388 25.16 40.48 17.14
N ASP A 389 25.99 40.04 16.19
CA ASP A 389 25.49 39.21 15.07
C ASP A 389 25.54 37.69 15.26
N LEU A 390 26.32 37.17 16.23
CA LEU A 390 26.43 35.72 16.46
C LEU A 390 25.13 35.10 17.01
N ASP A 391 24.47 35.75 17.98
CA ASP A 391 23.20 35.25 18.57
C ASP A 391 22.05 35.20 17.55
N LYS A 392 22.08 36.08 16.54
CA LYS A 392 21.08 36.11 15.45
C LYS A 392 21.31 35.01 14.41
N GLN A 393 22.57 34.59 14.24
CA GLN A 393 22.95 33.49 13.35
C GLN A 393 22.71 32.13 13.99
N ASP A 394 22.95 31.99 15.30
CA ASP A 394 22.62 30.77 16.05
C ASP A 394 21.11 30.63 16.31
N LYS A 395 20.34 31.72 16.49
CA LYS A 395 18.86 31.63 16.47
C LYS A 395 18.32 31.18 15.11
N ARG A 396 18.93 31.61 14.00
CA ARG A 396 18.57 31.14 12.65
C ARG A 396 18.99 29.68 12.41
N ARG A 397 20.09 29.22 13.00
CA ARG A 397 20.48 27.80 12.96
C ARG A 397 19.59 26.92 13.84
N LYS A 398 19.25 27.34 15.05
CA LYS A 398 18.26 26.65 15.90
C LYS A 398 16.89 26.59 15.24
N ALA A 399 16.41 27.68 14.63
CA ALA A 399 15.15 27.65 13.88
C ALA A 399 15.21 26.72 12.64
N ALA A 400 16.39 26.53 12.04
CA ALA A 400 16.61 25.57 10.95
C ALA A 400 16.81 24.12 11.44
N GLU A 401 17.28 23.90 12.67
CA GLU A 401 17.38 22.57 13.32
C GLU A 401 16.06 22.16 14.01
N GLU A 402 15.21 23.10 14.44
CA GLU A 402 13.82 22.83 14.83
C GLU A 402 12.93 22.57 13.61
N GLN A 403 13.35 23.00 12.41
CA GLN A 403 12.88 22.49 11.12
C GLN A 403 13.54 21.15 10.73
N ALA A 404 14.07 20.39 11.70
CA ALA A 404 14.22 18.95 11.53
C ALA A 404 12.87 18.37 11.07
N VAL A 405 12.94 17.49 10.05
CA VAL A 405 11.77 16.95 9.34
C VAL A 405 10.88 16.13 10.29
N GLN A 406 9.99 16.81 11.01
CA GLN A 406 8.83 16.19 11.61
C GLN A 406 7.94 15.76 10.45
N LEU A 407 7.78 14.44 10.27
CA LEU A 407 6.80 13.95 9.31
C LEU A 407 5.43 14.53 9.70
N PRO A 408 4.66 15.08 8.74
CA PRO A 408 3.32 15.56 9.01
C PRO A 408 2.51 14.50 9.75
N THR A 409 1.76 14.90 10.77
CA THR A 409 0.85 13.94 11.45
C THR A 409 -0.09 13.37 10.38
N PRO A 410 -0.23 12.04 10.24
CA PRO A 410 -1.05 11.42 9.17
C PRO A 410 -2.48 11.98 9.10
N VAL A 411 -3.04 12.28 10.28
CA VAL A 411 -4.34 12.92 10.49
C VAL A 411 -4.50 14.29 9.79
N PHE A 412 -3.44 15.09 9.66
CA PHE A 412 -3.50 16.37 8.91
C PHE A 412 -3.28 16.19 7.42
N VAL A 413 -2.50 15.18 7.02
CA VAL A 413 -2.38 14.77 5.61
C VAL A 413 -3.75 14.31 5.11
N GLN A 414 -4.46 13.51 5.91
CA GLN A 414 -5.83 13.07 5.70
C GLN A 414 -6.83 14.23 5.62
N GLN A 415 -6.71 15.23 6.49
CA GLN A 415 -7.53 16.45 6.41
C GLN A 415 -7.29 17.22 5.10
N ALA A 416 -6.03 17.36 4.66
CA ALA A 416 -5.67 18.05 3.42
C ALA A 416 -6.15 17.28 2.17
N SER A 417 -5.96 15.96 2.13
CA SER A 417 -6.40 15.12 1.01
C SER A 417 -7.93 15.02 0.94
N ALA A 418 -8.63 14.97 2.08
CA ALA A 418 -10.08 15.06 2.14
C ALA A 418 -10.59 16.40 1.61
N ALA A 419 -10.01 17.53 2.04
CA ALA A 419 -10.34 18.86 1.52
C ALA A 419 -10.10 18.97 0.01
N ARG A 420 -9.00 18.39 -0.50
CA ARG A 420 -8.70 18.29 -1.93
C ARG A 420 -9.72 17.43 -2.69
N CYS A 421 -10.12 16.29 -2.14
CA CYS A 421 -11.13 15.42 -2.71
C CYS A 421 -12.49 16.14 -2.80
N ILE A 422 -12.90 16.79 -1.71
CA ILE A 422 -14.13 17.58 -1.61
C ILE A 422 -14.15 18.71 -2.64
N ARG A 423 -13.03 19.44 -2.83
CA ARG A 423 -12.91 20.45 -3.90
C ARG A 423 -13.25 19.86 -5.27
N ILE A 424 -12.61 18.75 -5.61
CA ILE A 424 -12.75 18.11 -6.93
C ILE A 424 -14.19 17.64 -7.16
N LEU A 425 -14.85 17.08 -6.14
CA LEU A 425 -16.26 16.67 -6.22
C LEU A 425 -17.24 17.86 -6.35
N ILE A 426 -16.91 19.02 -5.76
CA ILE A 426 -17.66 20.27 -5.93
C ILE A 426 -17.49 20.83 -7.35
N GLU A 427 -16.27 20.75 -7.91
CA GLU A 427 -15.96 21.15 -9.28
C GLU A 427 -16.66 20.26 -10.32
N ASP A 428 -16.82 18.97 -10.04
CA ASP A 428 -17.47 17.99 -10.93
C ASP A 428 -18.99 18.15 -11.05
N SER A 429 -19.68 18.47 -9.94
CA SER A 429 -21.15 18.46 -9.92
C SER A 429 -21.74 19.41 -8.88
N ALA A 430 -22.64 20.27 -9.34
CA ALA A 430 -23.44 21.15 -8.49
C ALA A 430 -24.35 20.38 -7.51
N ASP A 431 -24.73 19.13 -7.81
CA ASP A 431 -25.56 18.32 -6.91
C ASP A 431 -24.72 17.61 -5.83
N LEU A 432 -23.49 17.18 -6.16
CA LEU A 432 -22.51 16.75 -5.15
C LEU A 432 -22.16 17.91 -4.22
N ALA A 433 -21.98 19.13 -4.76
CA ALA A 433 -21.76 20.33 -3.97
C ALA A 433 -22.92 20.60 -2.97
N LYS A 434 -24.18 20.49 -3.42
CA LYS A 434 -25.36 20.61 -2.52
C LYS A 434 -25.37 19.53 -1.44
N LYS A 435 -25.02 18.27 -1.77
CA LYS A 435 -24.95 17.16 -0.80
C LYS A 435 -23.86 17.40 0.25
N LEU A 436 -22.63 17.71 -0.19
CA LEU A 436 -21.50 18.04 0.69
C LEU A 436 -21.82 19.22 1.63
N LEU A 437 -22.50 20.25 1.12
CA LEU A 437 -22.99 21.36 1.94
C LEU A 437 -23.99 20.93 3.02
N LYS A 438 -24.95 20.05 2.69
CA LYS A 438 -25.90 19.49 3.66
C LYS A 438 -25.20 18.65 4.75
N PHE A 439 -24.14 17.93 4.39
CA PHE A 439 -23.33 17.16 5.34
C PHE A 439 -22.37 18.02 6.20
N GLY A 440 -22.32 19.34 6.00
CA GLY A 440 -21.49 20.24 6.81
C GLY A 440 -20.07 20.49 6.26
N ALA A 441 -19.82 20.24 4.96
CA ALA A 441 -18.50 20.48 4.37
C ALA A 441 -18.01 21.92 4.57
N LEU A 442 -18.90 22.92 4.58
CA LEU A 442 -18.51 24.33 4.76
C LEU A 442 -17.83 24.60 6.11
N SER A 443 -18.38 24.09 7.22
CA SER A 443 -17.78 24.28 8.55
C SER A 443 -16.48 23.49 8.68
N GLY A 444 -16.43 22.27 8.16
CA GLY A 444 -15.19 21.47 8.14
C GLY A 444 -14.06 22.12 7.31
N LEU A 445 -14.39 22.73 6.16
CA LEU A 445 -13.41 23.42 5.34
C LEU A 445 -12.93 24.72 6.02
N LEU A 446 -13.80 25.44 6.73
CA LEU A 446 -13.38 26.58 7.55
C LEU A 446 -12.49 26.15 8.72
N TYR A 447 -12.78 25.02 9.37
CA TYR A 447 -11.93 24.43 10.42
C TYR A 447 -10.55 24.03 9.86
N ALA A 448 -10.51 23.29 8.75
CA ALA A 448 -9.27 22.91 8.08
C ALA A 448 -8.45 24.12 7.57
N MET A 449 -9.11 25.21 7.15
CA MET A 449 -8.46 26.47 6.80
C MET A 449 -7.81 27.16 8.00
N GLY A 450 -8.31 26.92 9.22
CA GLY A 450 -7.72 27.40 10.47
C GLY A 450 -6.60 26.53 11.03
N ASN A 451 -6.26 25.40 10.40
CA ASN A 451 -5.25 24.47 10.93
C ASN A 451 -3.82 25.03 10.79
N LEU A 452 -3.32 25.67 11.85
CA LEU A 452 -1.96 26.22 11.92
C LEU A 452 -0.85 25.15 11.96
N GLU A 453 -1.16 23.89 12.28
CA GLU A 453 -0.16 22.80 12.37
C GLU A 453 0.22 22.23 11.00
N TYR A 454 -0.59 22.45 9.95
CA TYR A 454 -0.28 21.92 8.60
C TYR A 454 -0.72 22.84 7.45
N PRO A 455 0.22 23.54 6.78
CA PRO A 455 -0.09 24.51 5.72
C PRO A 455 -0.85 23.94 4.51
N ASP A 456 -0.63 22.68 4.12
CA ASP A 456 -1.37 22.11 2.96
C ASP A 456 -2.84 21.86 3.28
N SER A 457 -3.22 21.57 4.55
CA SER A 457 -4.63 21.59 4.95
C SER A 457 -5.27 22.94 4.69
N GLN A 458 -4.60 24.04 5.07
CA GLN A 458 -5.09 25.39 4.82
C GLN A 458 -5.20 25.68 3.32
N ARG A 459 -4.19 25.26 2.55
CA ARG A 459 -4.15 25.45 1.09
C ARG A 459 -5.27 24.70 0.39
N GLN A 460 -5.44 23.40 0.64
CA GLN A 460 -6.49 22.62 -0.01
C GLN A 460 -7.88 23.09 0.42
N ALA A 461 -8.08 23.43 1.70
CA ALA A 461 -9.34 23.93 2.23
C ALA A 461 -9.72 25.31 1.65
N SER A 462 -8.78 26.25 1.60
CA SER A 462 -9.03 27.57 0.99
C SER A 462 -9.36 27.44 -0.51
N LEU A 463 -8.70 26.55 -1.24
CA LEU A 463 -9.03 26.25 -2.64
C LEU A 463 -10.42 25.62 -2.78
N ALA A 464 -10.84 24.73 -1.87
CA ALA A 464 -12.19 24.18 -1.83
C ALA A 464 -13.25 25.25 -1.55
N LEU A 465 -12.98 26.20 -0.66
CA LEU A 465 -13.88 27.31 -0.34
C LEU A 465 -14.07 28.27 -1.53
N LYS A 466 -13.04 28.50 -2.37
CA LYS A 466 -13.17 29.35 -3.58
C LYS A 466 -14.22 28.85 -4.56
N VAL A 467 -14.35 27.53 -4.72
CA VAL A 467 -15.30 26.91 -5.66
C VAL A 467 -16.65 26.60 -5.01
N CYS A 468 -16.78 26.79 -3.69
CA CYS A 468 -17.98 26.47 -2.94
C CYS A 468 -19.11 27.49 -3.23
N PRO A 469 -20.27 27.08 -3.78
CA PRO A 469 -21.30 28.01 -4.28
C PRO A 469 -21.86 29.00 -3.24
N CYS A 470 -21.92 28.60 -1.97
CA CYS A 470 -22.40 29.45 -0.87
C CYS A 470 -21.41 30.55 -0.48
N TYR A 471 -20.11 30.25 -0.48
CA TYR A 471 -19.06 31.17 -0.04
C TYR A 471 -18.99 32.41 -0.95
N CYS A 472 -19.14 32.21 -2.26
CA CYS A 472 -19.20 33.28 -3.25
C CYS A 472 -20.43 34.21 -3.13
N ARG A 473 -21.51 33.80 -2.46
CA ARG A 473 -22.73 34.62 -2.29
C ARG A 473 -22.79 35.42 -1.00
N CYS A 474 -22.12 34.98 0.08
CA CYS A 474 -22.19 35.64 1.38
C CYS A 474 -21.04 36.63 1.64
N CYS A 475 -19.92 36.54 0.91
CA CYS A 475 -18.66 37.16 1.28
C CYS A 475 -18.26 38.40 0.46
N CYS A 476 -18.98 39.52 0.63
CA CYS A 476 -18.38 40.85 0.37
C CYS A 476 -17.29 41.19 1.42
N CYS A 477 -17.37 40.64 2.63
CA CYS A 477 -16.40 40.90 3.71
C CYS A 477 -15.20 39.93 3.77
N CYS A 478 -15.34 38.68 3.30
CA CYS A 478 -14.32 37.64 3.53
C CYS A 478 -13.10 37.72 2.58
N ARG A 479 -13.09 38.65 1.61
CA ARG A 479 -11.92 38.92 0.75
C ARG A 479 -10.67 39.35 1.57
N CYS A 480 -10.87 39.96 2.74
CA CYS A 480 -9.78 40.42 3.60
C CYS A 480 -9.00 39.26 4.27
N LEU A 481 -9.68 38.21 4.75
CA LEU A 481 -9.03 36.99 5.25
C LEU A 481 -8.28 36.26 4.11
N PHE A 482 -8.87 36.26 2.91
CA PHE A 482 -8.28 35.61 1.74
C PHE A 482 -6.93 36.22 1.32
N TYR A 483 -6.75 37.52 1.51
CA TYR A 483 -5.48 38.20 1.22
C TYR A 483 -4.39 37.92 2.26
N TYR A 484 -4.73 37.59 3.51
CA TYR A 484 -3.74 37.34 4.55
C TYR A 484 -3.04 35.98 4.39
N CYS A 485 -3.75 34.92 4.01
CA CYS A 485 -3.14 33.58 3.83
C CYS A 485 -2.37 33.41 2.51
N LEU A 486 -2.58 34.26 1.50
CA LEU A 486 -1.89 34.19 0.21
C LEU A 486 -0.67 35.12 0.09
N VAL A 487 -0.34 35.88 1.15
CA VAL A 487 0.75 36.88 1.17
C VAL A 487 1.84 36.51 2.20
N VAL A 488 1.83 35.27 2.70
CA VAL A 488 2.85 34.72 3.64
C VAL A 488 3.57 33.50 3.03
N GLU A 489 3.87 33.59 1.73
CA GLU A 489 4.95 32.83 1.06
C GLU A 489 5.94 33.83 0.42
#